data_AF-A4HTZ3-F1
#
_entry.id   AF-A4HTZ3-F1
#
_cell.length_a   1.000
_cell.length_b   1.000
_cell.length_c   1.000
_cell.angle_alpha   90.00
_cell.angle_beta   90.00
_cell.angle_gamma   90.00
#
_symmetry.space_group_name_H-M   'P 1'
#
loop_
_entity.id
_entity.type
_entity.pdbx_description
1 polymer ?
#
loop_
_entity_poly.entity_id
_entity_poly.type
_entity_poly.pdbx_seq_one_letter_code
_entity_poly.pdbx_strand_id
1 'polypeptide(L)'
;MFVDDAAGTHFDFEDTLPKEQPRTEKKLEICQDFQRGRCRLGDACPQRHIISAYRTVQTKVCKHWLRGACVNGDNCLYLHEYDNRYVPQCAFFERVGECTNPECPFLHTKPNESQPECAAYRRGFCPLGPKCRLRHVKRESACPYYLAGFCPLGPRCPLGHPIQERYDRDAVSKRILAKMIVERADDPTFNRSATCYRAGCFDPGHLAPDCPGPQHSVLHKALGEIQEPGQPTGGLESGGHGGGGGGSHRRCFLCDQEGHTVKDCPMNTHRNQHRAGGGGGPGAPHGSGGGAGMGSRRRLRREGGAGGGGGGSAGAGAGGGFGGGGGRRRPGRDHY
;
A
#
# COMPACT_ATOMS: atom_id res chain seq x y z
N MET A 1 -10.69 -1.46 -42.42
CA MET A 1 -11.18 -2.73 -41.83
C MET A 1 -12.61 -2.46 -41.43
N PHE A 2 -13.57 -3.28 -41.84
CA PHE A 2 -14.91 -3.21 -41.29
C PHE A 2 -14.80 -3.74 -39.86
N VAL A 3 -15.13 -2.90 -38.88
CA VAL A 3 -15.33 -3.32 -37.51
C VAL A 3 -16.82 -3.59 -37.42
N ASP A 4 -17.21 -4.86 -37.42
CA ASP A 4 -18.60 -5.26 -37.25
C ASP A 4 -18.97 -5.07 -35.77
N ASP A 5 -19.22 -3.82 -35.40
CA ASP A 5 -19.66 -3.43 -34.07
C ASP A 5 -21.10 -3.96 -33.86
N ALA A 6 -21.19 -5.18 -33.32
CA ALA A 6 -22.42 -5.87 -32.93
C ALA A 6 -23.25 -5.15 -31.82
N ALA A 7 -22.91 -3.90 -31.49
CA ALA A 7 -23.54 -3.08 -30.45
C ALA A 7 -25.01 -2.70 -30.72
N GLY A 8 -25.58 -3.11 -31.87
CA GLY A 8 -26.99 -2.97 -32.22
C GLY A 8 -27.69 -4.28 -32.60
N THR A 9 -27.02 -5.43 -32.52
CA THR A 9 -27.62 -6.74 -32.81
C THR A 9 -27.99 -7.43 -31.51
N HIS A 10 -29.29 -7.56 -31.24
CA HIS A 10 -29.80 -8.47 -30.21
C HIS A 10 -29.68 -9.91 -30.71
N PHE A 11 -29.09 -10.79 -29.91
CA PHE A 11 -28.95 -12.21 -30.26
C PHE A 11 -30.02 -13.05 -29.55
N ASP A 12 -30.58 -14.07 -30.22
CA ASP A 12 -31.63 -14.93 -29.66
C ASP A 12 -31.26 -15.60 -28.33
N PHE A 13 -29.96 -15.75 -28.03
CA PHE A 13 -29.51 -16.28 -26.75
C PHE A 13 -29.64 -15.28 -25.58
N GLU A 14 -29.63 -13.96 -25.84
CA GLU A 14 -29.66 -12.93 -24.80
C GLU A 14 -30.98 -12.94 -24.01
N ASP A 15 -32.11 -13.19 -24.68
CA ASP A 15 -33.41 -13.44 -24.05
C ASP A 15 -33.42 -14.67 -23.11
N THR A 16 -32.54 -15.65 -23.38
CA THR A 16 -32.41 -16.88 -22.56
C THR A 16 -31.38 -16.77 -21.44
N LEU A 17 -30.53 -15.73 -21.44
CA LEU A 17 -29.55 -15.53 -20.39
C LEU A 17 -30.25 -15.10 -19.08
N PRO A 18 -29.89 -15.69 -17.94
CA PRO A 18 -30.32 -15.16 -16.64
C PRO A 18 -29.87 -13.71 -16.51
N LYS A 19 -30.82 -12.80 -16.28
CA LYS A 19 -30.53 -11.37 -16.06
C LYS A 19 -29.46 -11.25 -14.97
N GLU A 20 -28.31 -10.69 -15.34
CA GLU A 20 -27.17 -10.60 -14.43
C GLU A 20 -27.57 -9.79 -13.20
N GLN A 21 -27.62 -10.45 -12.04
CA GLN A 21 -27.99 -9.77 -10.81
C GLN A 21 -26.89 -8.77 -10.47
N PRO A 22 -27.22 -7.52 -10.10
CA PRO A 22 -26.21 -6.52 -9.74
C PRO A 22 -25.40 -7.04 -8.56
N ARG A 23 -24.16 -7.46 -8.84
CA ARG A 23 -23.24 -7.99 -7.82
C ARG A 23 -22.85 -6.84 -6.89
N THR A 24 -23.57 -6.72 -5.78
CA THR A 24 -23.23 -5.75 -4.73
C THR A 24 -21.82 -6.04 -4.24
N GLU A 25 -20.95 -5.03 -4.33
CA GLU A 25 -19.55 -5.15 -3.93
C GLU A 25 -19.46 -5.39 -2.42
N LYS A 26 -19.40 -6.67 -2.02
CA LYS A 26 -19.34 -7.07 -0.61
C LYS A 26 -18.03 -6.57 0.01
N LYS A 27 -18.13 -5.68 0.99
CA LYS A 27 -17.02 -5.06 1.72
C LYS A 27 -16.08 -6.13 2.31
N LEU A 28 -14.82 -5.76 2.52
CA LEU A 28 -13.77 -6.62 3.10
C LEU A 28 -14.04 -7.03 4.56
N GLU A 29 -15.02 -6.43 5.22
CA GLU A 29 -15.43 -6.78 6.58
C GLU A 29 -16.31 -8.03 6.63
N ILE A 30 -16.10 -8.86 7.65
CA ILE A 30 -16.92 -10.05 7.90
C ILE A 30 -18.09 -9.67 8.82
N CYS A 31 -19.30 -10.03 8.40
CA CYS A 31 -20.52 -9.67 9.13
C CYS A 31 -20.51 -10.25 10.54
N GLN A 32 -20.42 -9.36 11.53
CA GLN A 32 -20.35 -9.75 12.94
C GLN A 32 -21.66 -10.38 13.43
N ASP A 33 -22.80 -10.02 12.84
CA ASP A 33 -24.08 -10.64 13.16
C ASP A 33 -24.25 -12.00 12.48
N PHE A 34 -23.66 -12.23 11.31
CA PHE A 34 -23.59 -13.56 10.70
C PHE A 34 -22.74 -14.52 11.55
N GLN A 35 -21.58 -14.06 12.02
CA GLN A 35 -20.74 -14.82 12.98
C GLN A 35 -21.47 -15.19 14.28
N ARG A 36 -22.55 -14.47 14.63
CA ARG A 36 -23.40 -14.71 15.80
C ARG A 36 -24.73 -15.41 15.48
N GLY A 37 -24.96 -15.81 14.23
CA GLY A 37 -26.21 -16.43 13.77
C GLY A 37 -27.44 -15.51 13.76
N ARG A 38 -27.25 -14.18 13.68
CA ARG A 38 -28.31 -13.16 13.80
C ARG A 38 -28.53 -12.28 12.56
N CYS A 39 -27.71 -12.39 11.52
CA CYS A 39 -27.89 -11.58 10.31
C CYS A 39 -29.19 -11.96 9.57
N ARG A 40 -30.06 -10.97 9.32
CA ARG A 40 -31.33 -11.13 8.60
C ARG A 40 -31.27 -10.76 7.11
N LEU A 41 -30.14 -10.21 6.65
CA LEU A 41 -30.00 -9.65 5.30
C LEU A 41 -29.66 -10.70 4.23
N GLY A 42 -29.31 -11.93 4.61
CA GLY A 42 -28.92 -12.98 3.66
C GLY A 42 -27.80 -12.51 2.72
N ASP A 43 -27.91 -12.84 1.44
CA ASP A 43 -26.92 -12.44 0.42
C ASP A 43 -26.88 -10.95 0.10
N ALA A 44 -27.94 -10.21 0.46
CA ALA A 44 -27.99 -8.75 0.33
C ALA A 44 -27.22 -8.02 1.46
N CYS A 45 -26.54 -8.74 2.37
CA CYS A 45 -25.67 -8.12 3.35
C CYS A 45 -24.46 -7.45 2.65
N PRO A 46 -24.15 -6.17 2.94
CA PRO A 46 -22.97 -5.50 2.38
C PRO A 46 -21.63 -6.00 2.98
N GLN A 47 -21.67 -6.82 4.03
CA GLN A 47 -20.50 -7.47 4.65
C GLN A 47 -20.45 -8.95 4.26
N ARG A 48 -19.25 -9.54 4.20
CA ARG A 48 -19.08 -10.94 3.78
C ARG A 48 -19.55 -11.91 4.87
N HIS A 49 -20.30 -12.94 4.48
CA HIS A 49 -20.83 -14.00 5.35
C HIS A 49 -19.85 -15.18 5.39
N ILE A 50 -18.82 -15.08 6.25
CA ILE A 50 -17.80 -16.11 6.42
C ILE A 50 -17.67 -16.45 7.92
N ILE A 51 -17.72 -17.73 8.27
CA ILE A 51 -17.45 -18.20 9.63
C ILE A 51 -15.93 -18.20 9.85
N SER A 52 -15.44 -17.30 10.70
CA SER A 52 -14.01 -17.07 10.92
C SER A 52 -13.76 -16.40 12.27
N ALA A 53 -12.58 -16.64 12.86
CA ALA A 53 -12.12 -15.92 14.05
C ALA A 53 -11.65 -14.48 13.74
N TYR A 54 -11.43 -14.15 12.47
CA TYR A 54 -11.02 -12.82 12.03
C TYR A 54 -12.23 -11.90 11.79
N ARG A 55 -12.02 -10.58 11.92
CA ARG A 55 -13.05 -9.55 11.64
C ARG A 55 -13.11 -9.13 10.17
N THR A 56 -12.04 -9.38 9.41
CA THR A 56 -11.89 -8.98 8.01
C THR A 56 -11.41 -10.16 7.18
N VAL A 57 -11.79 -10.14 5.90
CA VAL A 57 -11.36 -11.08 4.87
C VAL A 57 -9.93 -10.75 4.45
N GLN A 58 -9.16 -11.77 4.08
CA GLN A 58 -7.83 -11.57 3.51
C GLN A 58 -7.97 -11.11 2.06
N THR A 59 -7.37 -9.96 1.73
CA THR A 59 -7.40 -9.38 0.39
C THR A 59 -6.69 -10.26 -0.64
N LYS A 60 -5.70 -11.06 -0.20
CA LYS A 60 -4.95 -11.98 -1.06
C LYS A 60 -5.85 -13.03 -1.72
N VAL A 61 -5.58 -13.33 -2.98
CA VAL A 61 -6.28 -14.38 -3.74
C VAL A 61 -5.99 -15.76 -3.15
N CYS A 62 -7.02 -16.60 -3.06
CA CYS A 62 -6.92 -17.94 -2.51
C CYS A 62 -6.03 -18.85 -3.38
N LYS A 63 -4.90 -19.28 -2.83
CA LYS A 63 -3.93 -20.19 -3.52
C LYS A 63 -4.52 -21.54 -3.96
N HIS A 64 -5.62 -21.98 -3.36
CA HIS A 64 -6.32 -23.22 -3.73
C HIS A 64 -7.37 -22.97 -4.81
N TRP A 65 -8.04 -21.81 -4.78
CA TRP A 65 -9.01 -21.40 -5.79
C TRP A 65 -8.34 -21.15 -7.14
N LEU A 66 -7.14 -20.56 -7.15
CA LEU A 66 -6.26 -20.44 -8.34
C LEU A 66 -5.89 -21.79 -8.99
N ARG A 67 -6.22 -22.92 -8.35
CA ARG A 67 -6.00 -24.30 -8.83
C ARG A 67 -7.30 -25.10 -8.95
N GLY A 68 -8.46 -24.44 -8.83
CA GLY A 68 -9.78 -25.11 -8.84
C GLY A 68 -10.06 -26.02 -7.63
N ALA A 69 -9.24 -25.97 -6.57
CA ALA A 69 -9.20 -26.97 -5.50
C ALA A 69 -9.57 -26.41 -4.10
N CYS A 70 -10.33 -25.31 -4.03
CA CYS A 70 -10.73 -24.71 -2.76
C CYS A 70 -11.96 -25.40 -2.16
N VAL A 71 -11.76 -26.25 -1.16
CA VAL A 71 -12.86 -26.95 -0.45
C VAL A 71 -13.76 -26.03 0.40
N ASN A 72 -13.33 -24.80 0.70
CA ASN A 72 -14.08 -23.88 1.54
C ASN A 72 -15.26 -23.18 0.83
N GLY A 73 -15.31 -23.19 -0.51
CA GLY A 73 -16.32 -22.45 -1.27
C GLY A 73 -16.43 -20.99 -0.83
N ASP A 74 -17.65 -20.50 -0.65
CA ASP A 74 -17.93 -19.12 -0.20
C ASP A 74 -17.50 -18.82 1.24
N ASN A 75 -17.21 -19.85 2.04
CA ASN A 75 -16.63 -19.72 3.38
C ASN A 75 -15.10 -19.57 3.37
N CYS A 76 -14.48 -19.30 2.20
CA CYS A 76 -13.05 -19.05 2.16
C CYS A 76 -12.70 -17.68 2.75
N LEU A 77 -11.69 -17.64 3.61
CA LEU A 77 -11.15 -16.40 4.18
C LEU A 77 -10.37 -15.55 3.17
N TYR A 78 -10.05 -16.10 2.00
CA TYR A 78 -9.26 -15.47 0.93
C TYR A 78 -10.13 -15.16 -0.29
N LEU A 79 -9.68 -14.24 -1.13
CA LEU A 79 -10.44 -13.79 -2.29
C LEU A 79 -10.58 -14.89 -3.36
N HIS A 80 -11.80 -15.10 -3.87
CA HIS A 80 -12.15 -16.00 -4.99
C HIS A 80 -12.41 -15.22 -6.28
N GLU A 81 -11.56 -14.23 -6.53
CA GLU A 81 -11.59 -13.34 -7.70
C GLU A 81 -10.14 -13.17 -8.17
N TYR A 82 -9.90 -13.11 -9.48
CA TYR A 82 -8.55 -13.00 -10.03
C TYR A 82 -8.18 -11.52 -10.20
N ASP A 83 -7.42 -10.99 -9.25
CA ASP A 83 -6.83 -9.64 -9.32
C ASP A 83 -5.31 -9.73 -9.13
N ASN A 84 -4.56 -9.45 -10.19
CA ASN A 84 -3.09 -9.44 -10.20
C ASN A 84 -2.46 -8.63 -9.05
N ARG A 85 -3.15 -7.64 -8.47
CA ARG A 85 -2.65 -6.85 -7.32
C ARG A 85 -2.61 -7.66 -6.02
N TYR A 86 -3.41 -8.72 -5.93
CA TYR A 86 -3.61 -9.53 -4.72
C TYR A 86 -3.20 -11.01 -4.90
N VAL A 87 -2.84 -11.43 -6.11
CA VAL A 87 -2.26 -12.75 -6.37
C VAL A 87 -0.95 -12.91 -5.58
N PRO A 88 -0.75 -14.01 -4.83
CA PRO A 88 0.50 -14.24 -4.11
C PRO A 88 1.66 -14.56 -5.06
N GLN A 89 2.90 -14.30 -4.61
CA GLN A 89 4.11 -14.63 -5.38
C GLN A 89 4.27 -16.14 -5.58
N CYS A 90 4.91 -16.52 -6.69
CA CYS A 90 5.23 -17.90 -6.98
C CYS A 90 6.39 -18.38 -6.10
N ALA A 91 6.11 -19.31 -5.18
CA ALA A 91 7.11 -19.85 -4.26
C ALA A 91 8.31 -20.54 -4.94
N PHE A 92 8.15 -21.01 -6.19
CA PHE A 92 9.27 -21.54 -7.00
C PHE A 92 10.15 -20.41 -7.51
N PHE A 93 9.55 -19.39 -8.14
CA PHE A 93 10.27 -18.22 -8.65
C PHE A 93 10.96 -17.42 -7.54
N GLU A 94 10.31 -17.26 -6.39
CA GLU A 94 10.86 -16.59 -5.21
C GLU A 94 12.09 -17.30 -4.64
N ARG A 95 12.11 -18.65 -4.67
CA ARG A 95 13.19 -19.46 -4.08
C ARG A 95 14.32 -19.81 -5.05
N VAL A 96 13.97 -20.11 -6.31
CA VAL A 96 14.89 -20.65 -7.33
C VAL A 96 15.27 -19.57 -8.36
N GLY A 97 14.44 -18.53 -8.52
CA GLY A 97 14.57 -17.50 -9.57
C GLY A 97 13.87 -17.88 -10.88
N GLU A 98 13.36 -19.10 -11.00
CA GLU A 98 12.74 -19.66 -12.21
C GLU A 98 11.48 -20.47 -11.86
N CYS A 99 10.56 -20.59 -12.82
CA CYS A 99 9.36 -21.41 -12.69
C CYS A 99 9.23 -22.32 -13.91
N THR A 100 8.91 -23.59 -13.69
CA THR A 100 8.79 -24.61 -14.74
C THR A 100 7.46 -24.56 -15.51
N ASN A 101 6.46 -23.82 -15.01
CA ASN A 101 5.17 -23.67 -15.67
C ASN A 101 5.14 -22.35 -16.46
N PRO A 102 4.96 -22.37 -17.80
CA PRO A 102 4.84 -21.15 -18.60
C PRO A 102 3.59 -20.33 -18.21
N GLU A 103 2.45 -21.00 -18.01
CA GLU A 103 1.18 -20.37 -17.63
C GLU A 103 0.98 -20.44 -16.10
N CYS A 104 1.89 -19.78 -15.37
CA CYS A 104 1.85 -19.77 -13.91
C CYS A 104 0.83 -18.73 -13.38
N PRO A 105 -0.21 -19.13 -12.62
CA PRO A 105 -1.21 -18.20 -12.07
C PRO A 105 -0.73 -17.43 -10.82
N PHE A 106 0.58 -17.43 -10.54
CA PHE A 106 1.21 -16.76 -9.40
C PHE A 106 2.21 -15.72 -9.89
N LEU A 107 2.39 -14.62 -9.14
CA LEU A 107 3.26 -13.53 -9.59
C LEU A 107 4.74 -13.94 -9.63
N HIS A 108 5.39 -13.66 -10.76
CA HIS A 108 6.84 -13.76 -10.94
C HIS A 108 7.49 -12.38 -10.77
N THR A 109 7.84 -12.04 -9.52
CA THR A 109 8.55 -10.79 -9.20
C THR A 109 10.02 -11.09 -8.94
N LYS A 110 10.94 -10.46 -9.70
CA LYS A 110 12.38 -10.64 -9.46
C LYS A 110 12.78 -9.94 -8.14
N PRO A 111 13.74 -10.46 -7.35
CA PRO A 111 14.10 -9.87 -6.05
C PRO A 111 14.52 -8.38 -6.10
N ASN A 112 15.08 -7.94 -7.24
CA ASN A 112 15.42 -6.53 -7.46
C ASN A 112 14.22 -5.68 -7.94
N GLU A 113 13.20 -6.30 -8.53
CA GLU A 113 12.04 -5.63 -9.13
C GLU A 113 11.04 -5.12 -8.08
N SER A 114 10.98 -5.78 -6.92
CA SER A 114 10.24 -5.28 -5.75
C SER A 114 10.91 -4.08 -5.06
N GLN A 115 12.16 -3.73 -5.41
CA GLN A 115 12.86 -2.58 -4.81
C GLN A 115 12.50 -1.26 -5.53
N PRO A 116 12.44 -0.13 -4.80
CA PRO A 116 12.23 1.19 -5.40
C PRO A 116 13.29 1.49 -6.47
N GLU A 117 12.91 2.18 -7.54
CA GLU A 117 13.87 2.71 -8.51
C GLU A 117 14.76 3.76 -7.85
N CYS A 118 16.07 3.64 -8.02
CA CYS A 118 17.02 4.60 -7.48
C CYS A 118 16.90 5.94 -8.21
N ALA A 119 16.41 6.96 -7.50
CA ALA A 119 16.30 8.33 -8.02
C ALA A 119 17.65 8.84 -8.55
N ALA A 120 18.75 8.61 -7.84
CA ALA A 120 20.09 8.99 -8.28
C ALA A 120 20.49 8.30 -9.60
N TYR A 121 20.30 6.98 -9.71
CA TYR A 121 20.58 6.27 -10.96
C TYR A 121 19.70 6.76 -12.12
N ARG A 122 18.44 7.11 -11.85
CA ARG A 122 17.52 7.69 -12.85
C ARG A 122 17.98 9.05 -13.39
N ARG A 123 18.81 9.80 -12.66
CA ARG A 123 19.51 11.01 -13.16
C ARG A 123 20.72 10.70 -14.05
N GLY A 124 21.15 9.44 -14.11
CA GLY A 124 22.30 8.95 -14.87
C GLY A 124 23.41 8.32 -14.01
N PHE A 125 23.51 8.64 -12.72
CA PHE A 125 24.58 8.13 -11.87
C PHE A 125 24.18 7.99 -10.39
N CYS A 126 24.40 6.81 -9.82
CA CYS A 126 24.23 6.56 -8.38
C CYS A 126 25.60 6.50 -7.69
N PRO A 127 25.85 7.32 -6.64
CA PRO A 127 27.15 7.36 -5.96
C PRO A 127 27.48 6.07 -5.18
N LEU A 128 26.48 5.23 -4.87
CA LEU A 128 26.70 3.91 -4.27
C LEU A 128 27.12 2.85 -5.30
N GLY A 129 27.01 3.14 -6.59
CA GLY A 129 27.30 2.19 -7.68
C GLY A 129 26.57 0.84 -7.50
N PRO A 130 27.23 -0.31 -7.73
CA PRO A 130 26.61 -1.62 -7.57
C PRO A 130 26.30 -2.00 -6.11
N LYS A 131 26.70 -1.19 -5.12
CA LYS A 131 26.37 -1.39 -3.69
C LYS A 131 25.04 -0.75 -3.30
N CYS A 132 24.32 -0.10 -4.23
CA CYS A 132 23.00 0.44 -3.96
C CYS A 132 21.99 -0.69 -3.71
N ARG A 133 21.15 -0.55 -2.67
CA ARG A 133 20.03 -1.49 -2.40
C ARG A 133 18.80 -1.23 -3.27
N LEU A 134 18.77 -0.11 -3.97
CA LEU A 134 17.66 0.34 -4.82
C LEU A 134 17.86 -0.15 -6.25
N ARG A 135 16.77 -0.36 -6.99
CA ARG A 135 16.81 -0.87 -8.36
C ARG A 135 17.40 0.16 -9.31
N HIS A 136 18.46 -0.23 -10.01
CA HIS A 136 19.08 0.55 -11.09
C HIS A 136 18.48 0.13 -12.44
N VAL A 137 17.58 0.96 -12.99
CA VAL A 137 16.95 0.71 -14.31
C VAL A 137 17.81 1.32 -15.42
N LYS A 138 18.62 0.51 -16.08
CA LYS A 138 19.40 0.95 -17.25
C LYS A 138 18.45 1.25 -18.41
N ARG A 139 18.50 2.47 -18.93
CA ARG A 139 17.84 2.87 -20.19
C ARG A 139 18.89 2.88 -21.29
N GLU A 140 18.54 2.43 -22.48
CA GLU A 140 19.52 2.11 -23.55
C GLU A 140 20.32 3.33 -24.00
N SER A 141 19.63 4.46 -24.23
CA SER A 141 20.22 5.75 -24.53
C SER A 141 19.37 6.88 -23.94
N ALA A 142 19.97 8.05 -23.74
CA ALA A 142 19.22 9.26 -23.44
C ALA A 142 18.52 9.75 -24.73
N CYS A 143 17.26 10.19 -24.60
CA CYS A 143 16.48 10.67 -25.72
C CYS A 143 17.09 11.95 -26.30
N PRO A 144 17.52 11.98 -27.58
CA PRO A 144 18.17 13.16 -28.16
C PRO A 144 17.23 14.37 -28.18
N TYR A 145 15.94 14.15 -28.44
CA TYR A 145 14.92 15.20 -28.38
C TYR A 145 14.74 15.79 -26.97
N TYR A 146 14.76 14.96 -25.93
CA TYR A 146 14.69 15.44 -24.55
C TYR A 146 15.93 16.22 -24.14
N LEU A 147 17.12 15.78 -24.57
CA LEU A 147 18.37 16.53 -24.38
C LEU A 147 18.39 17.85 -25.14
N ALA A 148 17.71 17.93 -26.29
CA ALA A 148 17.45 19.18 -27.03
C ALA A 148 16.34 20.06 -26.40
N GLY A 149 15.74 19.63 -25.27
CA GLY A 149 14.78 20.40 -24.47
C GLY A 149 13.33 19.94 -24.56
N PHE A 150 12.93 19.18 -25.58
CA PHE A 150 11.55 18.73 -25.74
C PHE A 150 11.43 17.40 -26.50
N CYS A 151 10.81 16.39 -25.88
CA CYS A 151 10.43 15.15 -26.55
C CYS A 151 8.90 15.08 -26.75
N PRO A 152 8.40 14.93 -27.99
CA PRO A 152 6.95 14.88 -28.27
C PRO A 152 6.25 13.64 -27.68
N LEU A 153 6.99 12.58 -27.38
CA LEU A 153 6.46 11.37 -26.73
C LEU A 153 6.27 11.54 -25.21
N GLY A 154 6.77 12.63 -24.63
CA GLY A 154 6.64 12.95 -23.21
C GLY A 154 7.08 11.79 -22.30
N PRO A 155 6.33 11.44 -21.23
CA PRO A 155 6.71 10.36 -20.32
C PRO A 155 6.57 8.95 -20.94
N ARG A 156 6.00 8.81 -22.14
CA ARG A 156 5.83 7.52 -22.84
C ARG A 156 6.99 7.20 -23.79
N CYS A 157 8.03 8.04 -23.85
CA CYS A 157 9.20 7.77 -24.68
C CYS A 157 9.91 6.47 -24.22
N PRO A 158 10.28 5.56 -25.13
CA PRO A 158 11.05 4.36 -24.77
C PRO A 158 12.49 4.71 -24.35
N LEU A 159 12.99 5.88 -24.75
CA LEU A 159 14.34 6.35 -24.44
C LEU A 159 14.42 7.01 -23.06
N GLY A 160 15.65 7.20 -22.55
CA GLY A 160 15.90 7.81 -21.25
C GLY A 160 15.66 9.31 -21.23
N HIS A 161 14.77 9.77 -20.35
CA HIS A 161 14.61 11.18 -20.00
C HIS A 161 15.30 11.42 -18.63
N PRO A 162 16.59 11.81 -18.60
CA PRO A 162 17.33 12.05 -17.36
C PRO A 162 16.80 13.31 -16.67
N ILE A 163 16.10 13.13 -15.55
CA ILE A 163 15.63 14.24 -14.71
C ILE A 163 16.83 14.75 -13.90
N GLN A 164 17.14 16.04 -13.97
CA GLN A 164 18.29 16.61 -13.22
C GLN A 164 17.94 16.95 -11.77
N GLU A 165 16.66 17.22 -11.48
CA GLU A 165 16.17 17.54 -10.15
C GLU A 165 16.41 16.39 -9.15
N ARG A 166 16.80 16.75 -7.92
CA ARG A 166 16.81 15.80 -6.81
C ARG A 166 15.37 15.38 -6.51
N TYR A 167 15.18 14.12 -6.16
CA TYR A 167 13.85 13.64 -5.81
C TYR A 167 13.46 14.17 -4.43
N ASP A 168 12.62 15.20 -4.43
CA ASP A 168 11.94 15.69 -3.23
C ASP A 168 10.65 14.90 -3.00
N ARG A 169 10.56 14.22 -1.86
CA ARG A 169 9.36 13.47 -1.45
C ARG A 169 8.14 14.39 -1.34
N ASP A 170 8.31 15.63 -0.87
CA ASP A 170 7.20 16.52 -0.56
C ASP A 170 6.63 17.17 -1.82
N ALA A 171 7.47 17.66 -2.73
CA ALA A 171 7.03 18.13 -4.04
C ALA A 171 6.34 17.02 -4.84
N VAL A 172 6.88 15.80 -4.83
CA VAL A 172 6.24 14.67 -5.54
C VAL A 172 4.94 14.24 -4.87
N SER A 173 4.89 14.20 -3.54
CA SER A 173 3.66 13.94 -2.77
C SER A 173 2.55 14.94 -3.14
N LYS A 174 2.84 16.24 -3.10
CA LYS A 174 1.91 17.32 -3.50
C LYS A 174 1.41 17.15 -4.94
N ARG A 175 2.30 16.79 -5.88
CA ARG A 175 1.92 16.55 -7.28
C ARG A 175 1.01 15.32 -7.44
N ILE A 176 1.27 14.24 -6.71
CA ILE A 176 0.43 13.04 -6.72
C ILE A 176 -0.95 13.36 -6.13
N LEU A 177 -1.00 14.02 -4.97
CA LEU A 177 -2.25 14.43 -4.33
C LEU A 177 -3.10 15.35 -5.23
N ALA A 178 -2.48 16.35 -5.86
CA ALA A 178 -3.17 17.23 -6.81
C ALA A 178 -3.75 16.44 -8.00
N LYS A 179 -3.00 15.48 -8.54
CA LYS A 179 -3.47 14.58 -9.61
C LYS A 179 -4.67 13.74 -9.16
N MET A 180 -4.60 13.12 -7.98
CA MET A 180 -5.68 12.30 -7.42
C MET A 180 -6.98 13.09 -7.19
N ILE A 181 -6.88 14.37 -6.83
CA ILE A 181 -8.04 15.26 -6.64
C ILE A 181 -8.68 15.61 -7.99
N VAL A 182 -7.88 15.84 -9.03
CA VAL A 182 -8.38 16.14 -10.39
C VAL A 182 -8.99 14.89 -11.05
N GLU A 183 -8.33 13.73 -10.95
CA GLU A 183 -8.82 12.48 -11.57
C GLU A 183 -10.13 11.96 -10.96
N ARG A 184 -10.51 12.45 -9.78
CA ARG A 184 -11.75 12.09 -9.07
C ARG A 184 -12.68 13.29 -8.86
N ALA A 185 -12.47 14.39 -9.58
CA ALA A 185 -13.26 15.61 -9.41
C ALA A 185 -14.75 15.41 -9.73
N ASP A 186 -15.05 14.50 -10.66
CA ASP A 186 -16.41 14.20 -11.14
C ASP A 186 -17.13 13.10 -10.32
N ASP A 187 -16.43 12.41 -9.41
CA ASP A 187 -17.01 11.38 -8.53
C ASP A 187 -17.91 12.04 -7.44
N PRO A 188 -19.23 11.86 -7.43
CA PRO A 188 -20.10 12.43 -6.39
C PRO A 188 -19.87 11.82 -5.00
N THR A 189 -19.15 10.68 -4.93
CA THR A 189 -18.75 10.02 -3.68
C THR A 189 -17.39 10.52 -3.15
N PHE A 190 -16.63 11.29 -3.94
CA PHE A 190 -15.28 11.71 -3.59
C PHE A 190 -15.30 13.01 -2.78
N ASN A 191 -15.10 12.91 -1.47
CA ASN A 191 -14.95 14.09 -0.63
C ASN A 191 -13.53 14.69 -0.77
N ARG A 192 -13.38 15.64 -1.70
CA ARG A 192 -12.12 16.38 -1.95
C ARG A 192 -11.51 17.11 -0.75
N SER A 193 -12.27 17.37 0.32
CA SER A 193 -11.74 18.00 1.56
C SER A 193 -11.37 16.99 2.65
N ALA A 194 -11.78 15.72 2.52
CA ALA A 194 -11.34 14.65 3.41
C ALA A 194 -9.95 14.16 3.00
N THR A 195 -9.02 14.09 3.96
CA THR A 195 -7.69 13.49 3.78
C THR A 195 -7.43 12.51 4.91
N CYS A 196 -6.92 11.33 4.59
CA CYS A 196 -6.76 10.26 5.57
C CYS A 196 -5.46 10.36 6.39
N TYR A 197 -5.53 10.95 7.58
CA TYR A 197 -4.40 11.07 8.52
C TYR A 197 -3.95 9.76 9.21
N ARG A 198 -4.33 8.58 8.69
CA ARG A 198 -3.80 7.30 9.16
C ARG A 198 -2.34 7.16 8.71
N ALA A 199 -1.45 6.75 9.61
CA ALA A 199 -0.03 6.58 9.32
C ALA A 199 0.19 5.69 8.08
N GLY A 200 0.87 6.24 7.06
CA GLY A 200 1.14 5.55 5.79
C GLY A 200 -0.02 5.56 4.78
N CYS A 201 -1.07 6.36 4.97
CA CYS A 201 -2.11 6.56 3.95
C CYS A 201 -2.00 7.96 3.32
N PHE A 202 -2.60 8.99 3.94
CA PHE A 202 -2.67 10.37 3.43
C PHE A 202 -3.38 10.55 2.07
N ASP A 203 -4.06 9.52 1.55
CA ASP A 203 -4.92 9.66 0.38
C ASP A 203 -6.13 10.58 0.66
N PRO A 204 -6.59 11.36 -0.33
CA PRO A 204 -7.83 12.13 -0.25
C PRO A 204 -9.08 11.26 -0.43
N GLY A 205 -10.25 11.82 -0.09
CA GLY A 205 -11.57 11.20 -0.31
C GLY A 205 -12.13 10.40 0.86
N HIS A 206 -11.34 10.13 1.90
CA HIS A 206 -11.79 9.39 3.09
C HIS A 206 -11.07 9.86 4.37
N LEU A 207 -11.62 9.52 5.54
CA LEU A 207 -11.04 9.82 6.84
C LEU A 207 -10.35 8.59 7.44
N ALA A 208 -9.55 8.80 8.50
CA ALA A 208 -8.79 7.72 9.14
C ALA A 208 -9.61 6.50 9.64
N PRO A 209 -10.88 6.63 10.12
CA PRO A 209 -11.71 5.49 10.50
C PRO A 209 -12.07 4.59 9.31
N ASP A 210 -12.39 5.18 8.16
CA ASP A 210 -12.82 4.50 6.94
C ASP A 210 -11.64 4.01 6.08
N CYS A 211 -10.41 4.08 6.60
CA CYS A 211 -9.20 3.80 5.84
C CYS A 211 -9.00 2.29 5.63
N PRO A 212 -8.99 1.79 4.37
CA PRO A 212 -8.77 0.37 4.07
C PRO A 212 -7.39 -0.13 4.51
N GLY A 213 -6.44 0.78 4.75
CA GLY A 213 -5.11 0.52 5.28
C GLY A 213 -4.00 1.13 4.40
N PRO A 214 -2.80 1.34 4.96
CA PRO A 214 -1.69 1.95 4.23
C PRO A 214 -1.29 1.16 2.98
N GLN A 215 -1.48 -0.17 2.98
CA GLN A 215 -1.22 -1.04 1.82
C GLN A 215 -2.16 -0.79 0.62
N HIS A 216 -3.26 -0.06 0.81
CA HIS A 216 -4.18 0.34 -0.27
C HIS A 216 -4.01 1.81 -0.68
N SER A 217 -3.11 2.56 -0.04
CA SER A 217 -2.90 3.98 -0.37
C SER A 217 -2.16 4.13 -1.70
N VAL A 218 -2.76 4.92 -2.59
CA VAL A 218 -2.18 5.28 -3.89
C VAL A 218 -0.98 6.19 -3.67
N LEU A 219 -1.05 7.13 -2.73
CA LEU A 219 0.07 8.02 -2.41
C LEU A 219 1.25 7.22 -1.83
N HIS A 220 1.01 6.34 -0.86
CA HIS A 220 2.04 5.52 -0.25
C HIS A 220 2.72 4.62 -1.28
N LYS A 221 1.94 3.98 -2.16
CA LYS A 221 2.49 3.16 -3.25
C LYS A 221 3.34 3.99 -4.22
N ALA A 222 2.83 5.13 -4.70
CA ALA A 222 3.56 6.00 -5.63
C ALA A 222 4.82 6.62 -4.99
N LEU A 223 4.80 6.90 -3.68
CA LEU A 223 5.99 7.26 -2.93
C LEU A 223 6.91 6.05 -2.65
N GLY A 224 6.43 4.81 -2.72
CA GLY A 224 7.25 3.60 -2.64
C GLY A 224 8.04 3.28 -3.92
N GLU A 225 7.60 3.78 -5.09
CA GLU A 225 8.15 3.38 -6.40
C GLU A 225 9.57 3.90 -6.68
N ILE A 226 9.95 5.05 -6.10
CA ILE A 226 11.24 5.73 -6.34
C ILE A 226 11.84 6.15 -5.00
N GLN A 227 13.16 6.10 -4.83
CA GLN A 227 13.81 6.56 -3.60
C GLN A 227 15.22 7.13 -3.84
N GLU A 228 15.63 8.12 -3.03
CA GLU A 228 17.04 8.54 -2.99
C GLU A 228 17.89 7.52 -2.19
N PRO A 229 19.13 7.21 -2.61
CA PRO A 229 20.01 6.33 -1.86
C PRO A 229 20.26 6.89 -0.46
N GLY A 230 19.94 6.11 0.57
CA GLY A 230 20.13 6.49 1.98
C GLY A 230 18.92 7.15 2.65
N GLN A 231 17.81 7.40 1.94
CA GLN A 231 16.55 7.72 2.63
C GLN A 231 16.08 6.50 3.45
N PRO A 232 15.50 6.72 4.65
CA PRO A 232 14.82 5.64 5.36
C PRO A 232 13.64 5.15 4.52
N THR A 233 13.55 3.84 4.32
CA THR A 233 12.34 3.22 3.78
C THR A 233 11.20 3.47 4.75
N GLY A 234 10.17 4.21 4.33
CA GLY A 234 8.95 4.46 5.11
C GLY A 234 8.06 3.21 5.28
N GLY A 235 8.67 2.03 5.22
CA GLY A 235 8.01 0.75 5.35
C GLY A 235 7.60 0.51 6.80
N LEU A 236 6.30 0.31 6.99
CA LEU A 236 5.78 -0.37 8.17
C LEU A 236 6.25 -1.83 8.10
N GLU A 237 7.45 -2.12 8.62
CA GLU A 237 7.93 -3.49 8.77
C GLU A 237 6.86 -4.29 9.53
N SER A 238 6.32 -5.32 8.89
CA SER A 238 5.25 -6.15 9.43
C SER A 238 5.81 -7.12 10.47
N GLY A 239 6.27 -6.55 11.58
CA GLY A 239 6.91 -7.26 12.69
C GLY A 239 6.13 -7.09 14.00
N GLY A 240 5.42 -8.15 14.39
CA GLY A 240 5.09 -8.43 15.79
C GLY A 240 3.96 -7.63 16.44
N HIS A 241 2.93 -8.34 16.90
CA HIS A 241 2.19 -7.90 18.08
C HIS A 241 3.15 -7.82 19.27
N GLY A 242 3.43 -6.62 19.76
CA GLY A 242 4.28 -6.41 20.93
C GLY A 242 4.19 -4.97 21.44
N GLY A 243 3.51 -4.77 22.57
CA GLY A 243 3.53 -3.48 23.27
C GLY A 243 4.83 -3.30 24.05
N GLY A 244 5.37 -2.09 24.07
CA GLY A 244 6.57 -1.76 24.84
C GLY A 244 7.24 -0.48 24.33
N GLY A 245 7.76 0.35 25.25
CA GLY A 245 8.41 1.61 24.88
C GLY A 245 9.75 1.39 24.17
N GLY A 246 10.06 2.23 23.17
CA GLY A 246 11.23 2.02 22.30
C GLY A 246 11.68 3.25 21.50
N GLY A 247 12.01 4.34 22.18
CA GLY A 247 13.10 5.28 21.85
C GLY A 247 13.28 5.96 20.48
N SER A 248 12.55 5.62 19.42
CA SER A 248 12.80 6.20 18.09
C SER A 248 12.18 7.61 17.96
N HIS A 249 12.97 8.53 17.42
CA HIS A 249 12.75 9.98 17.44
C HIS A 249 11.43 10.39 16.77
N ARG A 250 10.36 10.60 17.56
CA ARG A 250 9.07 11.04 17.03
C ARG A 250 9.12 12.51 16.66
N ARG A 251 9.22 12.77 15.36
CA ARG A 251 8.93 14.07 14.75
C ARG A 251 7.44 14.34 14.75
N CYS A 252 7.07 15.60 14.90
CA CYS A 252 5.70 16.05 14.79
C CYS A 252 5.27 16.07 13.33
N PHE A 253 4.27 15.27 12.96
CA PHE A 253 3.77 15.17 11.57
C PHE A 253 3.22 16.48 10.97
N LEU A 254 3.04 17.56 11.73
CA LEU A 254 2.58 18.86 11.21
C LEU A 254 3.71 19.85 10.88
N CYS A 255 4.88 19.72 11.50
CA CYS A 255 5.98 20.68 11.34
C CYS A 255 7.38 20.04 11.24
N ASP A 256 7.45 18.71 11.23
CA ASP A 256 8.65 17.85 11.25
C ASP A 256 9.66 18.12 12.38
N GLN A 257 9.28 18.93 13.37
CA GLN A 257 10.11 19.21 14.54
C GLN A 257 10.04 18.08 15.56
N GLU A 258 11.14 17.87 16.26
CA GLU A 258 11.29 16.84 17.29
C GLU A 258 10.81 17.37 18.65
N GLY A 259 10.46 16.46 19.56
CA GLY A 259 10.13 16.81 20.96
C GLY A 259 8.66 17.12 21.26
N HIS A 260 7.74 17.02 20.30
CA HIS A 260 6.29 17.15 20.57
C HIS A 260 5.43 16.26 19.65
N THR A 261 4.19 15.98 20.06
CA THR A 261 3.23 15.22 19.23
C THR A 261 2.36 16.16 18.39
N VAL A 262 1.67 15.61 17.38
CA VAL A 262 0.65 16.33 16.59
C VAL A 262 -0.34 17.11 17.45
N LYS A 263 -0.71 16.60 18.64
CA LYS A 263 -1.66 17.25 19.55
C LYS A 263 -1.09 18.52 20.18
N ASP A 264 0.23 18.60 20.29
CA ASP A 264 0.97 19.61 21.05
C ASP A 264 1.80 20.50 20.11
N CYS A 265 1.52 20.44 18.81
CA CYS A 265 2.17 21.24 17.80
C CYS A 265 1.69 22.69 17.84
N PRO A 266 2.58 23.70 17.83
CA PRO A 266 2.18 25.10 17.73
C PRO A 266 1.45 25.43 16.42
N MET A 267 1.63 24.62 15.37
CA MET A 267 0.89 24.73 14.11
C MET A 267 -0.48 24.00 14.12
N ASN A 268 -0.88 23.34 15.22
CA ASN A 268 -2.18 22.65 15.29
C ASN A 268 -3.33 23.64 15.59
N THR A 269 -3.73 24.37 14.56
CA THR A 269 -4.81 25.36 14.59
C THR A 269 -6.19 24.78 14.92
N HIS A 270 -6.38 23.45 14.82
CA HIS A 270 -7.65 22.80 15.14
C HIS A 270 -7.92 22.64 16.64
N ARG A 271 -6.92 22.74 17.52
CA ARG A 271 -7.12 22.62 18.98
C ARG A 271 -7.08 23.97 19.73
N ASN A 272 -6.40 24.98 19.20
CA ASN A 272 -6.31 26.29 19.87
C ASN A 272 -7.58 27.16 19.75
N GLN A 273 -8.50 26.85 18.83
CA GLN A 273 -9.75 27.60 18.66
C GLN A 273 -10.78 27.40 19.79
N HIS A 274 -10.60 26.39 20.67
CA HIS A 274 -11.53 26.09 21.76
C HIS A 274 -11.03 26.49 23.16
N ARG A 275 -9.93 27.26 23.27
CA ARG A 275 -9.43 27.77 24.56
C ARG A 275 -9.21 29.28 24.65
N ALA A 276 -9.35 30.02 23.55
CA ALA A 276 -9.28 31.47 23.53
C ALA A 276 -10.70 32.08 23.41
N GLY A 277 -11.44 32.10 24.51
CA GLY A 277 -12.62 32.96 24.63
C GLY A 277 -12.18 34.39 24.91
N GLY A 278 -12.64 35.35 24.11
CA GLY A 278 -12.50 36.78 24.42
C GLY A 278 -11.96 37.67 23.28
N GLY A 279 -12.89 38.23 22.49
CA GLY A 279 -12.84 39.62 22.03
C GLY A 279 -11.89 40.04 20.89
N GLY A 280 -12.48 40.60 19.83
CA GLY A 280 -11.99 41.85 19.25
C GLY A 280 -11.23 41.81 17.91
N GLY A 281 -11.96 42.09 16.81
CA GLY A 281 -11.58 43.05 15.77
C GLY A 281 -10.38 42.76 14.83
N PRO A 282 -10.55 42.73 13.49
CA PRO A 282 -9.44 42.61 12.55
C PRO A 282 -8.76 43.96 12.26
N GLY A 283 -7.43 43.99 12.27
CA GLY A 283 -6.58 45.09 11.80
C GLY A 283 -5.55 44.61 10.77
N ALA A 284 -5.31 45.39 9.71
CA ALA A 284 -4.56 44.96 8.53
C ALA A 284 -3.01 44.99 8.69
N PRO A 285 -2.24 44.26 7.86
CA PRO A 285 -0.80 44.09 8.03
C PRO A 285 0.06 44.95 7.07
N HIS A 286 1.15 45.54 7.59
CA HIS A 286 2.25 46.12 6.80
C HIS A 286 3.58 46.02 7.56
N GLY A 287 4.71 45.92 6.85
CA GLY A 287 6.04 46.32 7.40
C GLY A 287 7.12 45.25 7.48
N SER A 288 7.79 45.01 6.35
CA SER A 288 9.05 44.28 6.21
C SER A 288 10.22 44.81 7.06
N GLY A 289 11.22 43.97 7.40
CA GLY A 289 12.61 44.45 7.58
C GLY A 289 13.55 43.65 8.51
N GLY A 290 14.62 43.06 7.92
CA GLY A 290 15.93 42.73 8.56
C GLY A 290 15.96 41.69 9.71
N GLY A 291 17.07 41.02 10.02
CA GLY A 291 18.39 40.96 9.36
C GLY A 291 19.53 40.55 10.31
N ALA A 292 20.34 39.54 9.91
CA ALA A 292 21.69 39.20 10.39
C ALA A 292 21.96 38.67 11.82
N GLY A 293 23.11 37.97 11.98
CA GLY A 293 23.78 37.66 13.27
C GLY A 293 23.66 36.20 13.76
N MET A 294 24.44 35.22 13.26
CA MET A 294 25.81 34.86 13.71
C MET A 294 25.96 34.46 15.20
N GLY A 295 26.45 33.25 15.50
CA GLY A 295 26.80 32.88 16.89
C GLY A 295 27.09 31.40 17.21
N SER A 296 28.08 30.76 16.58
CA SER A 296 28.49 29.38 16.91
C SER A 296 29.33 29.27 18.18
N ARG A 297 29.04 28.32 19.10
CA ARG A 297 30.05 27.73 20.00
C ARG A 297 29.87 26.21 20.22
N ARG A 298 30.99 25.48 20.12
CA ARG A 298 31.14 24.02 20.30
C ARG A 298 31.54 23.66 21.74
N ARG A 299 31.27 22.41 22.14
CA ARG A 299 32.16 21.46 22.90
C ARG A 299 31.39 20.13 23.02
N LEU A 300 31.73 19.00 22.38
CA LEU A 300 32.92 18.12 22.33
C LEU A 300 33.15 17.18 23.53
N ARG A 301 33.03 15.87 23.23
CA ARG A 301 33.56 14.67 23.94
C ARG A 301 32.92 14.34 25.30
N ARG A 302 32.83 13.06 25.72
CA ARG A 302 33.78 11.95 25.51
C ARG A 302 33.11 10.56 25.47
N GLU A 303 33.73 9.61 24.75
CA GLU A 303 33.31 8.19 24.60
C GLU A 303 34.19 7.21 25.40
N GLY A 304 33.73 5.96 25.53
CA GLY A 304 34.46 4.77 26.02
C GLY A 304 33.78 4.11 27.23
N GLY A 305 33.65 2.77 27.37
CA GLY A 305 33.92 1.60 26.50
C GLY A 305 33.07 0.41 27.02
N ALA A 306 32.60 -0.55 26.22
CA ALA A 306 33.31 -1.67 25.57
C ALA A 306 33.56 -2.91 26.48
N GLY A 307 33.07 -4.10 26.04
CA GLY A 307 33.18 -5.42 26.70
C GLY A 307 32.01 -5.72 27.64
N GLY A 308 31.22 -6.80 27.57
CA GLY A 308 31.42 -8.20 27.11
C GLY A 308 30.97 -9.11 28.28
N GLY A 309 30.42 -10.33 28.16
CA GLY A 309 30.03 -11.19 27.04
C GLY A 309 29.64 -12.59 27.61
N GLY A 310 28.76 -13.33 26.93
CA GLY A 310 28.25 -14.66 27.36
C GLY A 310 27.03 -14.59 28.28
N GLY A 311 26.13 -15.58 28.32
CA GLY A 311 26.05 -16.83 27.58
C GLY A 311 25.19 -17.84 28.35
N GLY A 312 24.07 -18.32 27.80
CA GLY A 312 23.16 -19.22 28.51
C GLY A 312 22.11 -19.84 27.58
N SER A 313 21.98 -21.16 27.61
CA SER A 313 21.21 -21.98 26.68
C SER A 313 20.20 -22.89 27.39
N ALA A 314 19.40 -23.59 26.56
CA ALA A 314 18.52 -24.72 26.89
C ALA A 314 17.09 -24.43 27.40
N GLY A 315 16.16 -25.26 26.92
CA GLY A 315 14.71 -25.19 27.21
C GLY A 315 13.89 -26.00 26.20
N ALA A 316 13.96 -27.34 26.28
CA ALA A 316 13.20 -28.25 25.43
C ALA A 316 11.84 -28.62 26.06
N GLY A 317 10.86 -29.00 25.22
CA GLY A 317 9.55 -29.52 25.66
C GLY A 317 8.89 -30.36 24.56
N ALA A 318 8.33 -31.53 24.90
CA ALA A 318 7.89 -32.56 23.96
C ALA A 318 6.53 -33.19 24.35
N GLY A 319 5.97 -34.03 23.46
CA GLY A 319 4.67 -34.72 23.56
C GLY A 319 3.68 -34.20 22.51
N GLY A 320 2.96 -34.98 21.69
CA GLY A 320 2.40 -36.35 21.81
C GLY A 320 0.86 -36.21 21.75
N GLY A 321 0.02 -37.07 21.14
CA GLY A 321 0.16 -38.28 20.30
C GLY A 321 -1.27 -38.87 20.04
N PHE A 322 -1.43 -39.87 19.15
CA PHE A 322 -2.65 -40.72 18.94
C PHE A 322 -3.93 -39.98 18.43
N GLY A 323 -4.98 -40.52 17.80
CA GLY A 323 -5.38 -41.85 17.27
C GLY A 323 -6.94 -41.95 17.26
N GLY A 324 -7.69 -42.59 16.34
CA GLY A 324 -7.43 -43.29 15.06
C GLY A 324 -8.71 -44.00 14.50
N GLY A 325 -8.83 -44.23 13.19
CA GLY A 325 -10.00 -44.87 12.51
C GLY A 325 -10.86 -43.90 11.68
N GLY A 326 -11.72 -44.31 10.71
CA GLY A 326 -12.00 -45.63 10.14
C GLY A 326 -13.44 -45.75 9.57
N GLY A 327 -13.63 -46.12 8.29
CA GLY A 327 -14.95 -46.38 7.65
C GLY A 327 -15.12 -45.67 6.29
N ARG A 328 -14.93 -46.33 5.13
CA ARG A 328 -15.76 -47.32 4.39
C ARG A 328 -17.03 -46.78 3.68
N ARG A 329 -16.89 -46.64 2.35
CA ARG A 329 -17.81 -47.07 1.25
C ARG A 329 -19.20 -46.41 1.09
N ARG A 330 -19.43 -45.84 -0.11
CA ARG A 330 -20.43 -46.30 -1.12
C ARG A 330 -20.27 -45.54 -2.45
N PRO A 331 -20.40 -46.21 -3.62
CA PRO A 331 -20.59 -45.57 -4.92
C PRO A 331 -21.98 -45.86 -5.54
N GLY A 332 -22.31 -45.16 -6.62
CA GLY A 332 -23.58 -45.22 -7.36
C GLY A 332 -24.33 -43.88 -7.29
N ARG A 333 -25.02 -43.41 -8.33
CA ARG A 333 -25.40 -44.05 -9.62
C ARG A 333 -25.75 -42.94 -10.62
N ASP A 334 -25.39 -43.12 -11.89
CA ASP A 334 -25.77 -42.19 -12.96
C ASP A 334 -27.29 -42.20 -13.23
N HIS A 335 -27.82 -41.06 -13.69
CA HIS A 335 -29.15 -40.94 -14.28
C HIS A 335 -29.17 -39.77 -15.29
N TYR A 336 -29.49 -40.14 -16.54
CA TYR A 336 -29.63 -39.30 -17.75
C TYR A 336 -28.36 -38.63 -18.30
#